data_AF-A0A948VRW2-F1
#
_entry.id   AF-A0A948VRW2-F1
#
_cell.length_a   1.000
_cell.length_b   1.000
_cell.length_c   1.000
_cell.angle_alpha   90.00
_cell.angle_beta   90.00
_cell.angle_gamma   90.00
#
_symmetry.space_group_name_H-M   'P 1'
#
loop_
_entity.id
_entity.type
_entity.pdbx_description
1 polymer ?
#
loop_
_entity_poly.entity_id
_entity_poly.type
_entity_poly.pdbx_seq_one_letter_code
_entity_poly.pdbx_strand_id
1 'polypeptide(L)'
;MAVAFILAGCSTVPWKQALSPAPASQVDPTTRPTPSSDEVFVVLAFSGGGTRSAAFSYGLLETLRDRTVKIDGKRRRLLDEVDVITSVSGGSYTAAYYGLFGERTFSDFEDRFLKRDVQGELASILLNPLALASLATPAVNRSDLAAAWLGDNIFENKRFGDMSGHGGPMVIVNASDLNTGSTF
;
A
#
# COMPACT_ATOMS: atom_id res chain seq x y z
N MET A 1 -7.62 53.35 -9.19
CA MET A 1 -6.31 52.69 -9.02
C MET A 1 -6.50 51.62 -7.96
N ALA A 2 -6.69 50.36 -8.37
CA ALA A 2 -6.96 49.25 -7.46
C ALA A 2 -5.64 48.56 -7.12
N VAL A 3 -5.29 48.54 -5.84
CA VAL A 3 -4.08 47.87 -5.33
C VAL A 3 -4.45 46.43 -5.00
N ALA A 4 -3.88 45.48 -5.74
CA ALA A 4 -4.02 44.06 -5.45
C ALA A 4 -2.96 43.64 -4.42
N PHE A 5 -3.40 43.23 -3.23
CA PHE A 5 -2.54 42.61 -2.23
C PHE A 5 -2.26 41.16 -2.64
N ILE A 6 -0.99 40.85 -2.94
CA ILE A 6 -0.54 39.46 -3.09
C ILE A 6 -0.18 38.96 -1.70
N LEU A 7 -1.06 38.12 -1.12
CA LEU A 7 -0.74 37.36 0.08
C LEU A 7 0.24 36.24 -0.29
N ALA A 8 1.52 36.45 -0.03
CA ALA A 8 2.52 35.40 -0.08
C ALA A 8 2.40 34.54 1.19
N GLY A 9 1.66 33.44 1.11
CA GLY A 9 1.64 32.41 2.16
C GLY A 9 2.72 31.37 1.89
N CYS A 10 3.62 31.15 2.85
CA CYS A 10 4.51 29.99 2.82
C CYS A 10 3.70 28.73 3.20
N SER A 11 3.35 27.90 2.21
CA SER A 11 2.91 26.54 2.48
C SER A 11 4.14 25.65 2.63
N THR A 12 4.39 25.15 3.84
CA THR A 12 5.33 24.04 4.04
C THR A 12 4.57 22.75 3.73
N VAL A 13 5.09 21.94 2.82
CA VAL A 13 4.58 20.57 2.62
C VAL A 13 5.08 19.77 3.84
N PRO A 14 4.20 19.29 4.74
CA PRO A 14 4.63 18.52 5.89
C PRO A 14 5.10 17.15 5.40
N TRP A 15 6.40 17.01 5.18
CA TRP A 15 6.99 15.73 4.81
C TRP A 15 6.90 14.75 5.96
N LYS A 16 6.60 13.48 5.63
CA LYS A 16 6.75 12.39 6.59
C LYS A 16 8.23 12.34 6.96
N GLN A 17 8.53 12.63 8.22
CA GLN A 17 9.90 12.62 8.75
C GLN A 17 10.57 11.30 8.36
N ALA A 18 11.80 11.38 7.84
CA ALA A 18 12.56 10.19 7.52
C ALA A 18 12.58 9.29 8.76
N LEU A 19 12.13 8.04 8.61
CA LEU A 19 12.26 7.08 9.68
C LEU A 19 13.75 6.97 10.00
N SER A 20 14.11 7.02 11.28
CA SER A 20 15.47 6.69 11.68
C SER A 20 15.79 5.32 11.09
N PRO A 21 16.94 5.16 10.39
CA PRO A 21 17.30 3.88 9.84
C PRO A 21 17.28 2.88 10.99
N ALA A 22 16.30 1.98 10.97
CA ALA A 22 16.40 0.79 11.78
C ALA A 22 17.67 0.08 11.29
N PRO A 23 18.45 -0.59 12.16
CA PRO A 23 19.37 -1.59 11.65
C PRO A 23 18.60 -2.46 10.67
N ALA A 24 19.23 -2.96 9.60
CA ALA A 24 18.62 -3.86 8.63
C ALA A 24 18.12 -5.11 9.37
N SER A 25 17.01 -4.98 10.08
CA SER A 25 16.33 -6.04 10.75
C SER A 25 15.73 -6.78 9.58
N GLN A 26 16.28 -7.95 9.31
CA GLN A 26 15.54 -8.96 8.60
C GLN A 26 14.15 -8.94 9.23
N VAL A 27 13.17 -8.51 8.45
CA VAL A 27 11.77 -8.59 8.83
C VAL A 27 11.55 -10.05 9.19
N ASP A 28 11.48 -10.36 10.48
CA ASP A 28 11.36 -11.74 10.91
C ASP A 28 9.91 -12.15 10.64
N PRO A 29 9.64 -12.93 9.59
CA PRO A 29 8.27 -13.28 9.20
C PRO A 29 7.61 -14.17 10.26
N THR A 30 8.38 -14.64 11.25
CA THR A 30 7.89 -15.42 12.39
C THR A 30 7.44 -14.54 13.56
N THR A 31 7.81 -13.25 13.58
CA THR A 31 7.31 -12.27 14.56
C THR A 31 5.91 -11.79 14.20
N ARG A 32 4.94 -12.71 14.23
CA ARG A 32 3.53 -12.42 13.97
C ARG A 32 2.89 -11.77 15.20
N PRO A 33 2.05 -10.73 15.05
CA PRO A 33 1.18 -10.26 16.13
C PRO A 33 0.21 -11.35 16.61
N THR A 34 -0.21 -12.24 15.70
CA THR A 34 -1.14 -13.35 15.96
C THR A 34 -0.88 -14.51 15.00
N PRO A 35 -0.47 -15.71 15.47
CA PRO A 35 -0.38 -16.91 14.64
C PRO A 35 -1.77 -17.40 14.18
N SER A 36 -1.89 -17.78 12.91
CA SER A 36 -3.11 -18.38 12.37
C SER A 36 -3.27 -19.85 12.80
N SER A 37 -2.21 -20.66 12.66
CA SER A 37 -2.05 -22.00 13.24
C SER A 37 -0.58 -22.33 13.54
N ASP A 38 -0.35 -23.35 14.37
CA ASP A 38 0.98 -23.92 14.63
C ASP A 38 1.35 -25.02 13.61
N GLU A 39 0.38 -25.48 12.80
CA GLU A 39 0.53 -26.59 11.85
C GLU A 39 1.00 -26.13 10.47
N VAL A 40 0.54 -24.97 9.99
CA VAL A 40 0.88 -24.45 8.65
C VAL A 40 1.31 -22.99 8.69
N PHE A 41 2.24 -22.66 7.79
CA PHE A 41 2.68 -21.29 7.54
C PHE A 41 2.44 -20.95 6.07
N VAL A 42 1.55 -19.99 5.80
CA VAL A 42 1.15 -19.65 4.44
C VAL A 42 1.68 -18.28 4.04
N VAL A 43 2.45 -18.26 2.95
CA VAL A 43 3.00 -17.05 2.36
C VAL A 43 2.42 -16.84 0.96
N LEU A 44 1.86 -15.66 0.72
CA LEU A 44 1.46 -15.22 -0.61
C LEU A 44 2.53 -14.27 -1.19
N ALA A 45 2.89 -14.48 -2.45
CA ALA A 45 3.84 -13.64 -3.18
C ALA A 45 3.15 -12.98 -4.38
N PHE A 46 2.89 -11.67 -4.29
CA PHE A 46 2.22 -10.89 -5.32
C PHE A 46 3.22 -10.18 -6.22
N SER A 47 3.15 -10.45 -7.51
CA SER A 47 4.07 -9.90 -8.51
C SER A 47 3.69 -8.47 -8.94
N GLY A 48 4.60 -7.84 -9.70
CA GLY A 48 4.34 -6.55 -10.33
C GLY A 48 3.49 -6.68 -11.60
N GLY A 49 3.10 -5.53 -12.17
CA GLY A 49 2.33 -5.52 -13.42
C GLY A 49 1.12 -4.58 -13.41
N GLY A 50 1.16 -3.49 -12.64
CA GLY A 50 0.10 -2.49 -12.58
C GLY A 50 -1.25 -3.05 -12.13
N THR A 51 -2.33 -2.43 -12.61
CA THR A 51 -3.72 -2.78 -12.23
C THR A 51 -4.08 -4.23 -12.57
N ARG A 52 -3.47 -4.84 -13.61
CA ARG A 52 -3.67 -6.26 -13.93
C ARG A 52 -3.23 -7.16 -12.78
N SER A 53 -2.04 -6.91 -12.23
CA SER A 53 -1.55 -7.70 -11.09
C SER A 53 -2.41 -7.46 -9.85
N ALA A 54 -2.81 -6.21 -9.60
CA ALA A 54 -3.70 -5.87 -8.49
C ALA A 54 -5.04 -6.63 -8.57
N ALA A 55 -5.67 -6.68 -9.75
CA ALA A 55 -6.92 -7.40 -9.98
C ALA A 55 -6.77 -8.92 -9.77
N PHE A 56 -5.67 -9.51 -10.26
CA PHE A 56 -5.39 -10.93 -10.06
C PHE A 56 -5.21 -11.26 -8.58
N SER A 57 -4.39 -10.47 -7.87
CA SER A 57 -4.19 -10.62 -6.42
C SER A 57 -5.51 -10.45 -5.65
N TYR A 58 -6.38 -9.54 -6.07
CA TYR A 58 -7.68 -9.33 -5.44
C TYR A 58 -8.59 -10.56 -5.61
N GLY A 59 -8.74 -11.08 -6.83
CA GLY A 59 -9.54 -12.27 -7.09
C GLY A 59 -8.99 -13.53 -6.39
N LEU A 60 -7.67 -13.63 -6.20
CA LEU A 60 -7.07 -14.65 -5.36
C LEU A 60 -7.52 -14.51 -3.91
N LEU A 61 -7.42 -13.32 -3.30
CA LEU A 61 -7.87 -13.10 -1.93
C LEU A 61 -9.37 -13.40 -1.75
N GLU A 62 -10.22 -13.01 -2.71
CA GLU A 62 -11.64 -13.39 -2.70
C GLU A 62 -11.85 -14.89 -2.72
N THR A 63 -11.10 -15.59 -3.58
CA THR A 63 -11.17 -17.06 -3.64
C THR A 63 -10.75 -17.69 -2.33
N LEU A 64 -9.68 -17.21 -1.68
CA LEU A 64 -9.22 -17.72 -0.39
C LEU A 64 -10.23 -17.42 0.74
N ARG A 65 -10.90 -16.25 0.68
CA ARG A 65 -11.98 -15.88 1.61
C ARG A 65 -13.14 -16.87 1.53
N ASP A 66 -13.54 -17.22 0.30
CA ASP A 66 -14.72 -18.03 0.04
C ASP A 66 -14.46 -19.54 0.11
N ARG A 67 -13.22 -19.96 0.40
CA ARG A 67 -12.84 -21.37 0.53
C ARG A 67 -12.53 -21.69 1.98
N THR A 68 -13.21 -22.71 2.52
CA THR A 68 -12.95 -23.23 3.86
C THR A 68 -12.11 -24.49 3.82
N VAL A 69 -11.12 -24.60 4.70
CA VAL A 69 -10.30 -25.79 4.91
C VAL A 69 -10.38 -26.24 6.37
N LYS A 70 -9.91 -27.46 6.65
CA LYS A 70 -9.80 -28.00 8.01
C LYS A 70 -8.33 -28.08 8.40
N ILE A 71 -7.90 -27.27 9.37
CA ILE A 71 -6.53 -27.17 9.91
C ILE A 71 -6.64 -27.20 11.43
N ASP A 72 -5.77 -27.95 12.11
CA ASP A 72 -5.88 -28.23 13.56
C ASP A 72 -7.26 -28.75 13.99
N GLY A 73 -7.89 -29.54 13.12
CA GLY A 73 -9.25 -30.05 13.36
C GLY A 73 -10.37 -29.01 13.26
N LYS A 74 -10.07 -27.72 13.08
CA LYS A 74 -11.04 -26.61 13.00
C LYS A 74 -11.31 -26.23 11.55
N ARG A 75 -12.58 -25.96 11.21
CA ARG A 75 -12.95 -25.39 9.90
C ARG A 75 -12.77 -23.88 9.95
N ARG A 76 -12.07 -23.33 8.97
CA ARG A 76 -11.74 -21.90 8.87
C ARG A 76 -11.56 -21.50 7.41
N ARG A 77 -11.63 -20.21 7.09
CA ARG A 77 -11.37 -19.73 5.72
C ARG A 77 -9.89 -19.87 5.44
N LEU A 78 -9.53 -20.21 4.22
CA LEU A 78 -8.12 -20.34 3.83
C LEU A 78 -7.40 -18.98 3.89
N LEU A 79 -8.14 -17.89 3.70
CA LEU A 79 -7.62 -16.54 3.88
C LEU A 79 -7.16 -16.26 5.32
N ASP A 80 -7.83 -16.84 6.32
CA ASP A 80 -7.50 -16.64 7.74
C ASP A 80 -6.17 -17.33 8.13
N GLU A 81 -5.66 -18.20 7.25
CA GLU A 81 -4.38 -18.90 7.41
C GLU A 81 -3.21 -18.18 6.74
N VAL A 82 -3.47 -17.10 6.00
CA VAL A 82 -2.40 -16.34 5.36
C VAL A 82 -1.64 -15.59 6.44
N ASP A 83 -0.36 -15.88 6.58
CA ASP A 83 0.50 -15.27 7.59
C ASP A 83 1.30 -14.09 7.02
N VAL A 84 1.74 -14.20 5.77
CA VAL A 84 2.57 -13.19 5.11
C VAL A 84 2.08 -12.95 3.69
N ILE A 85 2.01 -11.68 3.31
CA ILE A 85 1.87 -11.26 1.92
C ILE A 85 3.10 -10.44 1.56
N THR A 86 3.98 -11.01 0.74
CA THR A 86 5.09 -10.27 0.13
C THR A 86 4.69 -9.79 -1.26
N SER A 87 5.05 -8.57 -1.62
CA SER A 87 4.53 -7.94 -2.84
C SER A 87 5.53 -6.99 -3.48
N VAL A 88 5.35 -6.73 -4.79
CA VAL A 88 6.04 -5.66 -5.52
C VAL A 88 5.08 -4.93 -6.47
N SER A 89 5.29 -3.63 -6.65
CA SER A 89 4.63 -2.81 -7.67
C SER A 89 3.09 -2.96 -7.66
N GLY A 90 2.47 -3.37 -8.77
CA GLY A 90 1.01 -3.50 -8.90
C GLY A 90 0.35 -4.41 -7.85
N GLY A 91 0.99 -5.54 -7.49
CA GLY A 91 0.47 -6.43 -6.46
C GLY A 91 0.46 -5.80 -5.06
N SER A 92 1.31 -4.79 -4.83
CA SER A 92 1.39 -4.09 -3.54
C SER A 92 0.18 -3.23 -3.25
N TYR A 93 -0.58 -2.78 -4.26
CA TYR A 93 -1.82 -2.04 -4.00
C TYR A 93 -2.84 -2.91 -3.26
N THR A 94 -3.08 -4.13 -3.76
CA THR A 94 -4.01 -5.07 -3.12
C THR A 94 -3.46 -5.54 -1.77
N ALA A 95 -2.18 -5.89 -1.68
CA ALA A 95 -1.56 -6.32 -0.43
C ALA A 95 -1.67 -5.25 0.66
N ALA A 96 -1.30 -4.00 0.35
CA ALA A 96 -1.36 -2.90 1.30
C ALA A 96 -2.81 -2.56 1.69
N TYR A 97 -3.74 -2.60 0.73
CA TYR A 97 -5.15 -2.34 1.04
C TYR A 97 -5.71 -3.40 1.98
N TYR A 98 -5.41 -4.69 1.72
CA TYR A 98 -5.80 -5.77 2.61
C TYR A 98 -5.18 -5.66 4.00
N GLY A 99 -3.88 -5.36 4.10
CA GLY A 99 -3.22 -5.15 5.38
C GLY A 99 -3.78 -3.97 6.19
N LEU A 100 -4.22 -2.89 5.52
CA LEU A 100 -4.74 -1.69 6.19
C LEU A 100 -6.22 -1.78 6.56
N PHE A 101 -7.01 -2.50 5.76
CA PHE A 101 -8.46 -2.43 5.81
C PHE A 101 -9.15 -3.78 6.03
N GLY A 102 -8.43 -4.90 5.95
CA GLY A 102 -8.95 -6.25 6.17
C GLY A 102 -10.16 -6.54 5.27
N GLU A 103 -11.28 -6.94 5.88
CA GLU A 103 -12.54 -7.29 5.19
C GLU A 103 -13.09 -6.17 4.29
N ARG A 104 -12.83 -4.89 4.61
CA ARG A 104 -13.26 -3.77 3.75
C ARG A 104 -12.72 -3.89 2.32
N THR A 105 -11.58 -4.53 2.14
CA THR A 105 -11.00 -4.85 0.81
C THR A 105 -12.04 -5.44 -0.12
N PHE A 106 -12.89 -6.33 0.39
CA PHE A 106 -13.90 -7.02 -0.39
C PHE A 106 -15.19 -6.23 -0.63
N SER A 107 -15.27 -5.02 -0.06
CA SER A 107 -16.45 -4.16 -0.16
C SER A 107 -16.19 -2.93 -1.01
N ASP A 108 -14.99 -2.35 -0.96
CA ASP A 108 -14.72 -1.04 -1.58
C ASP A 108 -13.44 -0.97 -2.42
N PHE A 109 -12.51 -1.93 -2.33
CA PHE A 109 -11.26 -1.86 -3.09
C PHE A 109 -11.48 -1.91 -4.61
N GLU A 110 -12.42 -2.74 -5.06
CA GLU A 110 -12.71 -2.90 -6.48
C GLU A 110 -13.15 -1.56 -7.10
N ASP A 111 -14.07 -0.85 -6.44
CA ASP A 111 -14.58 0.43 -6.94
C ASP A 111 -13.58 1.57 -6.74
N ARG A 112 -12.83 1.57 -5.64
CA ARG A 112 -11.84 2.62 -5.35
C ARG A 112 -10.59 2.54 -6.21
N PHE A 113 -10.17 1.34 -6.60
CA PHE A 113 -8.89 1.14 -7.30
C PHE A 113 -9.05 0.40 -8.63
N LEU A 114 -9.68 -0.77 -8.66
CA LEU A 114 -9.67 -1.64 -9.85
C LEU A 114 -10.51 -1.10 -11.01
N LYS A 115 -11.67 -0.52 -10.73
CA LYS A 115 -12.57 0.10 -11.72
C LYS A 115 -12.29 1.58 -11.95
N ARG A 116 -11.40 2.18 -11.16
CA ARG A 116 -11.03 3.60 -11.25
C ARG A 116 -9.90 3.79 -12.27
N ASP A 117 -9.94 4.87 -13.02
CA ASP A 117 -8.84 5.25 -13.92
C ASP A 117 -7.67 5.89 -13.13
N VAL A 118 -7.04 5.08 -12.27
CA VAL A 118 -5.91 5.50 -11.43
C VAL A 118 -4.75 6.01 -12.29
N GLN A 119 -4.50 5.39 -13.44
CA GLN A 119 -3.41 5.80 -14.33
C GLN A 119 -3.67 7.17 -14.95
N GLY A 120 -4.88 7.39 -15.48
CA GLY A 120 -5.28 8.68 -16.03
C GLY A 120 -5.28 9.77 -14.97
N GLU A 121 -5.75 9.48 -13.76
CA GLU A 121 -5.75 10.45 -12.67
C GLU A 121 -4.35 10.81 -12.19
N LEU A 122 -3.46 9.83 -12.02
CA LEU A 122 -2.05 10.10 -11.71
C LEU A 122 -1.35 10.87 -12.85
N ALA A 123 -1.66 10.56 -14.11
CA ALA A 123 -1.14 11.32 -15.25
C ALA A 123 -1.66 12.77 -15.26
N SER A 124 -2.92 12.97 -14.86
CA SER A 124 -3.56 14.29 -14.82
C SER A 124 -2.92 15.24 -13.79
N ILE A 125 -2.22 14.71 -12.78
CA ILE A 125 -1.42 15.51 -11.84
C ILE A 125 -0.41 16.38 -12.61
N LEU A 126 0.16 15.87 -13.71
CA LEU A 126 1.11 16.61 -14.53
C LEU A 126 0.47 17.75 -15.34
N LEU A 127 -0.86 17.82 -15.40
CA LEU A 127 -1.60 18.92 -16.02
C LEU A 127 -1.93 20.03 -15.02
N ASN A 128 -1.73 19.80 -13.73
CA ASN A 128 -1.98 20.80 -12.68
C ASN A 128 -0.79 21.77 -12.57
N PRO A 129 -0.99 23.09 -12.79
CA PRO A 129 0.10 24.07 -12.75
C PRO A 129 0.76 24.19 -11.38
N LEU A 130 0.04 23.95 -10.29
CA LEU A 130 0.61 23.94 -8.94
C LEU A 130 1.48 22.70 -8.71
N ALA A 131 1.05 21.54 -9.20
CA ALA A 131 1.84 20.31 -9.15
C ALA A 131 3.13 20.46 -10.00
N LEU A 132 3.02 21.03 -11.20
CA LEU A 132 4.18 21.36 -12.05
C LEU A 132 5.14 22.34 -11.38
N ALA A 133 4.62 23.41 -10.77
CA ALA A 133 5.45 24.37 -10.04
C ALA A 133 6.16 23.71 -8.85
N SER A 134 5.52 22.78 -8.16
CA SER A 134 6.14 22.03 -7.05
C SER A 134 7.30 21.14 -7.53
N LEU A 135 7.17 20.51 -8.70
CA LEU A 135 8.20 19.69 -9.33
C LEU A 135 9.41 20.49 -9.82
N ALA A 136 9.30 21.82 -9.95
CA ALA A 136 10.43 22.69 -10.25
C ALA A 136 11.35 22.91 -9.04
N THR A 137 10.95 22.44 -7.85
CA THR A 137 11.76 22.50 -6.64
C THR A 137 12.43 21.15 -6.37
N PRO A 138 13.65 21.13 -5.80
CA PRO A 138 14.29 19.87 -5.42
C PRO A 138 13.61 19.17 -4.23
N ALA A 139 12.60 19.80 -3.63
CA ALA A 139 11.90 19.27 -2.46
C ALA A 139 10.82 18.24 -2.82
N VAL A 140 10.28 18.26 -4.05
CA VAL A 140 9.15 17.41 -4.47
C VAL A 140 9.52 16.66 -5.75
N ASN A 141 9.31 15.35 -5.77
CA ASN A 141 9.40 14.53 -6.97
C ASN A 141 8.04 13.92 -7.36
N ARG A 142 7.99 13.29 -8.55
CA ARG A 142 6.76 12.69 -9.09
C ARG A 142 6.16 11.59 -8.21
N SER A 143 7.00 10.83 -7.51
CA SER A 143 6.57 9.74 -6.64
C SER A 143 5.90 10.30 -5.38
N ASP A 144 6.31 11.48 -4.92
CA ASP A 144 5.69 12.14 -3.78
C ASP A 144 4.28 12.63 -4.10
N LEU A 145 4.09 13.20 -5.30
CA LEU A 145 2.76 13.60 -5.77
C LEU A 145 1.85 12.39 -5.94
N ALA A 146 2.37 11.28 -6.47
CA ALA A 146 1.64 10.03 -6.56
C ALA A 146 1.29 9.47 -5.17
N ALA A 147 2.22 9.53 -4.21
CA ALA A 147 2.00 9.09 -2.85
C ALA A 147 0.94 9.94 -2.13
N ALA A 148 0.93 11.26 -2.33
CA ALA A 148 -0.11 12.15 -1.81
C ALA A 148 -1.49 11.79 -2.39
N TRP A 149 -1.59 11.65 -3.72
CA TRP A 149 -2.84 11.25 -4.37
C TRP A 149 -3.32 9.87 -3.88
N LEU A 150 -2.42 8.89 -3.74
CA LEU A 150 -2.74 7.57 -3.21
C LEU A 150 -3.22 7.65 -1.75
N GLY A 151 -2.58 8.47 -0.93
CA GLY A 151 -2.98 8.73 0.45
C GLY A 151 -4.41 9.27 0.53
N ASP A 152 -4.71 10.31 -0.25
CA ASP A 152 -6.00 10.99 -0.21
C ASP A 152 -7.14 10.15 -0.80
N ASN A 153 -6.87 9.42 -1.89
CA ASN A 153 -7.92 8.77 -2.68
C ASN A 153 -8.08 7.29 -2.36
N ILE A 154 -7.00 6.59 -2.00
CA ILE A 154 -6.99 5.13 -1.86
C ILE A 154 -6.76 4.71 -0.40
N PHE A 155 -5.75 5.25 0.28
CA PHE A 155 -5.29 4.71 1.56
C PHE A 155 -5.71 5.51 2.80
N GLU A 156 -6.57 6.52 2.66
CA GLU A 156 -7.09 7.33 3.77
C GLU A 156 -5.99 7.93 4.65
N ASN A 157 -4.87 8.30 4.03
CA ASN A 157 -3.66 8.81 4.68
C ASN A 157 -3.08 7.92 5.80
N LYS A 158 -3.46 6.62 5.82
CA LYS A 158 -2.90 5.62 6.74
C LYS A 158 -1.41 5.39 6.45
N ARG A 159 -0.71 4.90 7.47
CA ARG A 159 0.74 4.62 7.49
C ARG A 159 0.97 3.13 7.64
N PHE A 160 2.19 2.66 7.35
CA PHE A 160 2.57 1.26 7.56
C PHE A 160 2.33 0.78 9.01
N GLY A 161 2.51 1.67 10.00
CA GLY A 161 2.22 1.37 11.40
C GLY A 161 0.74 1.08 11.71
N ASP A 162 -0.18 1.44 10.82
CA ASP A 162 -1.62 1.19 10.99
C ASP A 162 -2.04 -0.22 10.52
N MET A 163 -1.16 -0.96 9.83
CA MET A 163 -1.46 -2.31 9.32
C MET A 163 -1.60 -3.35 10.44
N SER A 164 -0.92 -3.16 11.58
CA SER A 164 -0.88 -4.12 12.68
C SER A 164 -2.15 -4.19 13.54
N GLY A 165 -3.13 -3.29 13.30
CA GLY A 165 -4.30 -3.13 14.17
C GLY A 165 -5.38 -4.22 14.06
N HIS A 166 -5.34 -5.08 13.05
CA HIS A 166 -6.50 -5.89 12.65
C HIS A 166 -6.30 -7.42 12.71
N GLY A 167 -5.17 -7.90 13.25
CA GLY A 167 -4.89 -9.35 13.32
C GLY A 167 -4.75 -10.04 11.96
N GLY A 168 -4.51 -9.29 10.89
CA GLY A 168 -4.28 -9.79 9.53
C GLY A 168 -2.81 -10.20 9.27
N PRO A 169 -2.51 -10.67 8.04
CA PRO A 169 -1.16 -11.09 7.69
C PRO A 169 -0.16 -9.95 7.77
N MET A 170 1.10 -10.30 7.99
CA MET A 170 2.21 -9.38 7.79
C MET A 170 2.33 -9.02 6.31
N VAL A 171 2.24 -7.73 5.99
CA VAL A 171 2.40 -7.24 4.61
C VAL A 171 3.81 -6.68 4.42
N ILE A 172 4.53 -7.25 3.45
CA ILE A 172 5.86 -6.82 3.01
C ILE A 172 5.72 -6.22 1.61
N VAL A 173 6.04 -4.93 1.50
CA VAL A 173 6.07 -4.21 0.23
C VAL A 173 7.52 -3.98 -0.14
N ASN A 174 8.03 -4.73 -1.12
CA ASN A 174 9.44 -4.65 -1.50
C ASN A 174 9.65 -3.59 -2.56
N ALA A 175 10.81 -2.93 -2.49
CA ALA A 175 11.34 -2.12 -3.57
C ALA A 175 12.88 -2.12 -3.53
N SER A 176 13.51 -1.35 -4.44
CA SER A 176 14.97 -1.35 -4.64
C SER A 176 15.56 0.03 -4.43
N ASP A 177 16.56 0.13 -3.57
CA ASP A 177 17.31 1.37 -3.37
C ASP A 177 18.29 1.53 -4.53
N LEU A 178 18.03 2.53 -5.37
CA LEU A 178 18.85 2.79 -6.56
C LEU A 178 20.27 3.26 -6.21
N ASN A 179 20.51 3.74 -4.98
CA ASN A 179 21.83 4.20 -4.57
C ASN A 179 22.74 3.04 -4.14
N THR A 180 22.15 1.97 -3.57
CA THR A 180 22.90 0.86 -2.98
C THR A 180 22.69 -0.47 -3.72
N GLY A 181 21.68 -0.57 -4.57
CA GLY A 181 21.26 -1.81 -5.22
C GLY A 181 20.63 -2.83 -4.26
N SER A 182 20.39 -2.43 -3.01
CA SER A 182 19.80 -3.30 -1.99
C SER A 182 18.26 -3.28 -2.03
N THR A 183 17.65 -4.32 -1.47
CA THR A 183 16.21 -4.36 -1.23
C THR A 183 15.85 -3.48 -0.06
N PHE A 184 14.71 -2.79 -0.15
CA PHE A 184 14.09 -2.07 0.96
C PHE A 184 12.61 -2.43 1.12
#